data_AF-A0A2T6IHD1-F1
#
_entry.id   AF-A0A2T6IHD1-F1
#
_cell.length_a   1.000
_cell.length_b   1.000
_cell.length_c   1.000
_cell.angle_alpha   90.00
_cell.angle_beta   90.00
_cell.angle_gamma   90.00
#
_symmetry.space_group_name_H-M   'P 1'
#
loop_
_entity.id
_entity.type
_entity.pdbx_description
1 polymer ?
#
loop_
_entity_poly.entity_id
_entity_poly.type
_entity_poly.pdbx_seq_one_letter_code
_entity_poly.pdbx_strand_id
1 'polypeptide(L)'
;CSDAHKTFCCPSCGSILTPSAVPNLRGRTAGGKRAVPFCRVCQVPCRLIMVPYVFRYLANELAAMNVTIRLKLAEFGQPLDVKPRSLPGLVEPKEGLRAG
;
A
#
# COMPACT_ATOMS: atom_id res chain seq x y z
N CYS A 1 -27.92 -2.58 7.06
CA CYS A 1 -27.23 -2.71 5.77
C CYS A 1 -26.59 -1.37 5.42
N SER A 2 -25.28 -1.25 5.57
CA SER A 2 -24.50 -0.05 5.23
C SER A 2 -23.31 -0.51 4.38
N ASP A 3 -22.99 0.21 3.31
CA ASP A 3 -22.11 -0.20 2.20
C ASP A 3 -20.65 -0.48 2.61
N ALA A 4 -20.41 -1.55 3.35
CA ALA A 4 -19.09 -1.97 3.79
C ALA A 4 -18.27 -2.45 2.58
N HIS A 5 -17.14 -1.81 2.33
CA HIS A 5 -16.25 -2.09 1.21
C HIS A 5 -14.87 -2.51 1.71
N LYS A 6 -14.45 -3.71 1.29
CA LYS A 6 -13.09 -4.25 1.49
C LYS A 6 -12.18 -3.66 0.44
N THR A 7 -11.17 -2.89 0.85
CA THR A 7 -10.16 -2.34 -0.06
C THR A 7 -8.76 -2.39 0.57
N PHE A 8 -7.74 -2.14 -0.23
CA PHE A 8 -6.37 -2.00 0.24
C PHE A 8 -6.00 -0.52 0.36
N CYS A 9 -5.18 -0.19 1.35
CA CYS A 9 -4.59 1.14 1.51
C CYS A 9 -3.07 1.01 1.60
N CYS A 10 -2.36 1.91 0.93
CA CYS A 10 -0.92 2.03 1.12
C CYS A 10 -0.64 2.63 2.51
N PRO A 11 0.14 1.97 3.38
CA PRO A 11 0.47 2.51 4.69
C PRO A 11 1.53 3.64 4.62
N SER A 12 2.23 3.80 3.49
CA SER A 12 3.21 4.88 3.29
C SER A 12 2.57 6.17 2.76
N CYS A 13 1.84 6.14 1.64
CA CYS A 13 1.21 7.34 1.07
C CYS A 13 -0.25 7.55 1.48
N GLY A 14 -0.89 6.58 2.14
CA GLY A 14 -2.27 6.68 2.62
C GLY A 14 -3.34 6.58 1.54
N SER A 15 -3.00 6.23 0.29
CA SER A 15 -3.96 6.16 -0.80
C SER A 15 -4.59 4.77 -0.92
N ILE A 16 -5.90 4.76 -1.22
CA ILE A 16 -6.66 3.56 -1.60
C ILE A 16 -6.71 3.33 -3.13
N LEU A 17 -6.15 4.25 -3.92
CA LEU A 17 -6.18 4.23 -5.39
C LEU A 17 -4.85 3.77 -6.02
N THR A 18 -3.77 3.78 -5.24
CA THR A 18 -2.44 3.31 -5.64
C THR A 18 -2.18 1.80 -5.52
N PRO A 19 -2.94 0.99 -4.74
CA PRO A 19 -2.78 -0.46 -4.77
C PRO A 19 -3.04 -1.03 -6.16
N SER A 20 -2.11 -1.85 -6.66
CA SER A 20 -2.27 -2.59 -7.92
C SER A 20 -2.12 -4.08 -7.65
N ALA A 21 -2.93 -4.89 -8.33
CA ALA A 21 -2.69 -6.33 -8.40
C ALA A 21 -1.29 -6.57 -9.01
N VAL A 22 -0.56 -7.55 -8.48
CA VAL A 22 0.74 -7.94 -9.02
C VAL A 22 0.49 -8.69 -10.33
N PRO A 23 0.99 -8.21 -11.49
CA PRO A 23 0.63 -8.77 -12.79
C PRO A 23 1.19 -10.18 -13.08
N ASN A 24 2.02 -10.77 -12.20
CA ASN A 24 2.86 -11.92 -12.54
C ASN A 24 2.68 -13.20 -11.68
N LEU A 25 1.50 -13.46 -11.14
CA LEU A 25 1.18 -14.81 -10.64
C LEU A 25 0.13 -15.49 -11.54
N ARG A 26 0.49 -15.68 -12.82
CA ARG A 26 -0.08 -16.72 -13.70
C ARG A 26 0.40 -18.14 -13.32
N GLY A 27 0.98 -18.31 -12.14
CA GLY A 27 1.20 -19.60 -11.51
C GLY A 27 0.28 -19.67 -10.29
N ARG A 28 -0.53 -20.73 -10.20
CA ARG A 28 -1.16 -21.15 -8.94
C ARG A 28 -0.09 -21.04 -7.85
N THR A 29 -0.23 -20.12 -6.89
CA THR A 29 0.62 -20.17 -5.70
C THR A 29 0.37 -21.53 -5.06
N ALA A 30 1.33 -22.45 -5.19
CA ALA A 30 1.31 -23.71 -4.47
C ALA A 30 1.20 -23.35 -2.98
N GLY A 31 0.01 -23.52 -2.40
CA GLY A 31 -0.29 -23.12 -1.02
C GLY A 31 -1.42 -22.10 -0.83
N GLY A 32 -2.14 -21.65 -1.86
CA GLY A 32 -3.44 -20.98 -1.71
C GLY A 32 -3.45 -19.59 -1.04
N LYS A 33 -2.28 -18.99 -0.77
CA LYS A 33 -2.20 -17.66 -0.16
C LYS A 33 -2.51 -16.59 -1.20
N ARG A 34 -3.55 -15.78 -0.95
CA ARG A 34 -3.92 -14.63 -1.78
C ARG A 34 -2.78 -13.62 -1.78
N ALA A 35 -2.33 -13.19 -2.94
CA ALA A 35 -1.28 -12.18 -3.06
C ALA A 35 -1.76 -10.84 -2.49
N VAL A 36 -0.96 -10.24 -1.61
CA VAL A 36 -1.19 -8.88 -1.08
C VAL A 36 -0.82 -7.87 -2.16
N PRO A 37 -1.73 -6.96 -2.56
CA PRO A 37 -1.42 -5.90 -3.53
C PRO A 37 -0.30 -4.98 -3.04
N PHE A 38 0.49 -4.47 -3.99
CA PHE A 38 1.52 -3.48 -3.71
C PHE A 38 1.07 -2.10 -4.16
N CYS A 39 1.53 -1.07 -3.45
CA CYS A 39 1.37 0.31 -3.88
C CYS A 39 2.27 0.54 -5.10
N ARG A 40 1.70 0.90 -6.25
CA ARG A 40 2.48 1.18 -7.47
C ARG A 40 3.41 2.38 -7.36
N VAL A 41 3.14 3.28 -6.40
CA VAL A 41 3.93 4.50 -6.16
C VAL A 41 5.04 4.23 -5.14
N CYS A 42 4.70 3.69 -3.96
CA CYS A 42 5.64 3.52 -2.86
C CYS A 42 6.38 2.16 -2.87
N GLN A 43 5.94 1.21 -3.70
CA GLN A 43 6.51 -0.15 -3.75
C GLN A 43 6.52 -0.89 -2.40
N VAL A 44 5.49 -0.64 -1.57
CA VAL A 44 5.28 -1.28 -0.26
C VAL A 44 4.04 -2.16 -0.27
N PRO A 45 3.99 -3.24 0.55
CA PRO A 45 2.78 -4.05 0.69
C PRO A 45 1.64 -3.22 1.30
N CYS A 46 0.47 -3.27 0.69
CA CYS A 46 -0.71 -2.56 1.18
C CYS A 46 -1.42 -3.34 2.30
N ARG A 47 -2.21 -2.62 3.10
CA ARG A 47 -3.00 -3.19 4.20
C ARG A 47 -4.47 -3.25 3.82
N LEU A 48 -5.13 -4.36 4.17
CA LEU A 48 -6.56 -4.50 4.00
C LEU A 48 -7.28 -3.62 5.03
N ILE A 49 -8.21 -2.79 4.57
CA ILE A 49 -9.05 -1.95 5.41
C ILE A 49 -10.53 -2.08 5.01
N MET A 50 -11.41 -1.70 5.93
CA MET A 50 -12.85 -1.58 5.70
C MET A 50 -13.21 -0.11 5.65
N VAL A 51 -13.88 0.32 4.58
CA VAL A 51 -14.41 1.69 4.43
C VAL A 51 -15.81 1.63 3.82
N PRO A 52 -16.64 2.66 3.94
CA PRO A 52 -17.86 2.76 3.15
C PRO A 52 -17.57 2.81 1.64
N TYR A 53 -18.38 2.17 0.80
CA TYR A 53 -18.18 2.20 -0.66
C TYR A 53 -18.20 3.63 -1.21
N VAL A 54 -19.07 4.49 -0.68
CA VAL A 54 -19.13 5.92 -1.03
C VAL A 54 -17.80 6.65 -0.80
N PHE A 55 -16.98 6.22 0.18
CA PHE A 55 -15.67 6.80 0.43
C PHE A 55 -14.71 6.55 -0.76
N ARG A 56 -14.77 5.35 -1.37
CA ARG A 56 -14.00 5.04 -2.59
C ARG A 56 -14.45 5.94 -3.74
N TYR A 57 -15.75 6.12 -3.91
CA TYR A 57 -16.29 6.98 -4.95
C TYR A 57 -15.79 8.43 -4.80
N LEU A 58 -15.95 9.01 -3.59
CA LEU A 58 -15.44 10.34 -3.26
C LEU A 58 -13.93 10.48 -3.55
N ALA A 59 -13.13 9.48 -3.18
CA ALA A 59 -11.69 9.51 -3.42
C ALA A 59 -11.36 9.59 -4.92
N ASN A 60 -12.12 8.91 -5.78
CA ASN A 60 -11.95 8.99 -7.24
C ASN A 60 -12.33 10.36 -7.79
N GLU A 61 -13.47 10.91 -7.37
CA GLU A 61 -13.95 12.23 -7.84
C GLU A 61 -12.99 13.35 -7.44
N LEU A 62 -12.47 13.32 -6.21
CA LEU A 62 -11.44 14.26 -5.77
C LEU A 62 -10.14 14.10 -6.56
N ALA A 63 -9.72 12.86 -6.84
CA ALA A 63 -8.52 12.61 -7.63
C ALA A 63 -8.63 13.13 -9.07
N ALA A 64 -9.83 13.08 -9.67
CA ALA A 64 -10.11 13.69 -10.98
C ALA A 64 -9.94 15.23 -10.97
N MET A 65 -10.09 15.87 -9.80
CA MET A 65 -9.82 17.29 -9.58
C MET A 65 -8.41 17.56 -9.02
N ASN A 66 -7.51 16.58 -9.10
CA ASN A 66 -6.14 16.65 -8.57
C ASN A 66 -6.07 16.82 -7.03
N VAL A 67 -7.15 16.48 -6.31
CA VAL A 67 -7.23 16.48 -4.84
C VAL A 67 -7.08 15.06 -4.32
N THR A 68 -6.14 14.83 -3.40
CA THR A 68 -5.83 13.47 -2.89
C THR A 68 -6.18 13.32 -1.42
N ILE A 69 -7.00 12.31 -1.09
CA ILE A 69 -7.19 11.87 0.31
C ILE A 69 -6.02 10.97 0.73
N ARG A 70 -5.45 11.24 1.91
CA ARG A 70 -4.40 10.42 2.53
C ARG A 70 -4.86 9.90 3.89
N LEU A 71 -5.04 8.58 3.99
CA LEU A 71 -5.34 7.89 5.23
C LEU A 71 -4.07 7.67 6.05
N LYS A 72 -4.09 8.04 7.33
CA LYS A 72 -3.03 7.68 8.29
C LYS A 72 -3.44 6.37 8.96
N LEU A 73 -2.67 5.31 8.72
CA LEU A 73 -2.95 3.99 9.30
C LEU A 73 -2.16 3.83 10.61
N ALA A 74 -2.86 3.34 11.63
CA ALA A 74 -2.29 2.98 12.91
C ALA A 74 -2.86 1.63 13.36
N GLU A 75 -2.05 0.85 14.07
CA GLU A 75 -2.46 -0.40 14.71
C GLU A 75 -2.24 -0.23 16.22
N PHE A 76 -3.28 -0.44 17.02
CA PHE A 76 -3.27 -0.16 18.47
C PHE A 76 -2.75 1.26 18.83
N GLY A 77 -3.04 2.25 17.99
CA GLY A 77 -2.62 3.64 18.18
C GLY A 77 -1.15 3.92 17.80
N GLN A 78 -0.39 2.91 17.38
CA GLN A 78 0.96 3.07 16.86
C GLN A 78 0.95 3.19 15.33
N PRO A 79 1.69 4.15 14.75
CA PRO A 79 1.85 4.23 13.30
C PRO A 79 2.44 2.93 12.74
N LEU A 80 1.98 2.51 11.56
CA LEU A 80 2.58 1.37 10.89
C LEU A 80 3.99 1.75 10.38
N ASP A 81 5.03 1.05 10.86
CA ASP A 81 6.37 1.13 10.26
C ASP A 81 6.39 0.32 8.95
N VAL A 82 6.83 0.95 7.86
CA VAL A 82 6.78 0.36 6.52
C VAL A 82 8.10 0.62 5.82
N LYS A 83 8.96 -0.39 5.79
CA LYS A 83 10.17 -0.37 4.96
C LYS A 83 9.77 -0.64 3.50
N PRO A 84 10.22 0.18 2.52
CA PRO A 84 10.10 -0.15 1.11
C PRO A 84 10.74 -1.50 0.82
N ARG A 85 10.18 -2.26 -0.12
CA ARG A 85 10.83 -3.49 -0.57
C ARG A 85 12.16 -3.09 -1.20
N SER A 86 13.28 -3.45 -0.56
CA SER A 86 14.58 -3.43 -1.22
C SER A 86 14.45 -4.27 -2.49
N LEU A 87 14.62 -3.65 -3.66
CA LEU A 87 14.78 -4.39 -4.91
C LEU A 87 15.87 -5.45 -4.68
N PRO A 88 15.66 -6.74 -5.00
CA PRO A 88 16.76 -7.69 -5.02
C PRO A 88 17.78 -7.18 -6.05
N GLY A 89 18.84 -6.52 -5.58
CA GLY A 89 19.87 -5.91 -6.43
C GLY A 89 20.34 -4.50 -6.06
N LEU A 90 19.72 -3.78 -5.11
CA LEU A 90 20.33 -2.56 -4.55
C LEU A 90 20.97 -2.88 -3.19
N VAL A 91 22.30 -2.94 -3.21
CA VAL A 91 23.15 -2.93 -2.02
C VAL A 91 22.82 -1.66 -1.23
N GLU A 92 22.42 -1.82 0.03
CA GLU A 92 22.36 -0.71 0.99
C GLU A 92 23.72 0.02 0.93
N PRO A 93 23.78 1.33 0.66
CA PRO A 93 25.05 2.03 0.74
C PRO A 93 25.57 1.84 2.16
N LYS A 94 26.68 1.09 2.28
CA LYS A 94 27.39 0.94 3.55
C LYS A 94 27.68 2.34 4.06
N GLU A 95 27.09 2.70 5.20
CA GLU A 95 27.49 3.88 5.93
C GLU A 95 29.00 3.83 6.09
N GLY A 96 29.65 4.74 5.36
CA GLY A 96 31.09 4.79 5.24
C GLY A 96 31.69 4.97 6.62
N LEU A 97 32.53 4.00 6.98
CA LEU A 97 33.65 4.14 7.89
C LEU A 97 34.28 5.53 7.74
N ARG A 98 33.97 6.46 8.64
CA ARG A 98 34.77 7.68 8.81
C ARG A 98 36.01 7.28 9.60
N ALA A 99 37.07 6.94 8.87
CA ALA A 99 38.42 7.11 9.35
C ALA A 99 38.77 8.61 9.25
N GLY A 100 39.24 9.17 10.36
CA GLY A 100 39.65 10.55 10.53
C GLY A 100 39.92 10.79 11.99
#